data_AF-A0A428SAH0-F1
#
_entry.id   AF-A0A428SAH0-F1
#
_cell.length_a   1.000
_cell.length_b   1.000
_cell.length_c   1.000
_cell.angle_alpha   90.00
_cell.angle_beta   90.00
_cell.angle_gamma   90.00
#
_symmetry.space_group_name_H-M   'P 1'
#
loop_
_entity.id
_entity.type
_entity.pdbx_description
1 polymer ?
#
loop_
_entity_poly.entity_id
_entity_poly.type
_entity_poly.pdbx_seq_one_letter_code
_entity_poly.pdbx_strand_id
1 'polypeptide(L)'
;MAGQFSGKVALVTQVRAFEEYSSKPSFSQEAIVIDFATTPEYARSVLPPGLELGDTPAGHILMSTMESKLCGEFDCAIVSLDVKFRGKPGTFILEIIVSNDLPVTWGREVWGEAK
;
A
#
# COMPACT_ATOMS: atom_id res chain seq x y z
N MET A 1 26.79 -13.85 -35.28
CA MET A 1 26.40 -14.71 -34.15
C MET A 1 25.44 -13.93 -33.27
N ALA A 2 24.15 -14.25 -33.30
CA ALA A 2 23.17 -13.66 -32.39
C ALA A 2 23.16 -14.51 -31.11
N GLY A 3 23.52 -13.90 -29.98
CA GLY A 3 23.48 -14.54 -28.67
C GLY A 3 22.03 -14.86 -28.30
N GLN A 4 21.75 -16.14 -28.10
CA GLN A 4 20.45 -16.61 -27.63
C GLN A 4 20.29 -16.23 -26.15
N PHE A 5 19.37 -15.31 -25.86
CA PHE A 5 19.00 -14.98 -24.49
C PHE A 5 18.42 -16.23 -23.81
N SER A 6 19.15 -16.79 -22.85
CA SER A 6 18.71 -17.91 -22.00
C SER A 6 17.85 -17.40 -20.83
N GLY A 7 16.78 -16.66 -21.14
CA GLY A 7 15.77 -16.30 -20.14
C GLY A 7 14.72 -17.41 -20.03
N LYS A 8 14.47 -17.95 -18.84
CA LYS A 8 13.32 -18.84 -18.61
C LYS A 8 12.04 -18.01 -18.72
N VAL A 9 11.32 -18.16 -19.83
CA VAL A 9 9.99 -17.56 -20.00
C VAL A 9 8.97 -18.45 -19.28
N ALA A 10 8.11 -17.85 -18.46
CA ALA A 10 7.04 -18.57 -17.80
C ALA A 10 6.06 -19.18 -18.82
N LEU A 11 5.65 -20.43 -18.61
CA LEU A 11 4.62 -21.06 -19.43
C LEU A 11 3.27 -20.39 -19.19
N VAL A 12 2.40 -20.38 -20.20
CA VAL A 12 1.03 -19.82 -20.10
C VAL A 12 0.26 -20.40 -18.91
N THR A 13 0.45 -21.68 -18.61
CA THR A 13 -0.16 -22.35 -17.46
C THR A 13 0.35 -21.81 -16.11
N GLN A 14 1.64 -21.47 -16.02
CA GLN A 14 2.24 -20.87 -14.83
C GLN A 14 1.74 -19.44 -14.62
N VAL A 15 1.64 -18.66 -15.70
CA VAL A 15 1.08 -17.30 -15.65
C VAL A 15 -0.37 -17.35 -15.17
N ARG A 16 -1.22 -18.20 -15.76
CA ARG A 16 -2.62 -18.33 -15.34
C ARG A 16 -2.77 -18.77 -13.88
N ALA A 17 -1.94 -19.71 -13.43
CA ALA A 17 -1.97 -20.15 -12.03
C ALA A 17 -1.61 -19.01 -11.08
N PHE A 18 -0.63 -18.17 -11.44
CA PHE A 18 -0.27 -16.99 -10.66
C PHE A 18 -1.39 -15.95 -10.65
N GLU A 19 -1.98 -15.62 -11.80
CA GLU A 19 -3.11 -14.68 -11.91
C GLU A 19 -4.29 -15.12 -11.05
N GLU A 20 -4.65 -16.40 -11.09
CA GLU A 20 -5.72 -16.93 -10.25
C GLU A 20 -5.36 -16.80 -8.76
N TYR A 21 -4.13 -17.13 -8.39
CA TYR A 21 -3.65 -17.05 -7.03
C TYR A 21 -3.65 -15.60 -6.49
N SER A 22 -3.14 -14.66 -7.27
CA SER A 22 -3.00 -13.23 -6.90
C SER A 22 -4.31 -12.45 -6.97
N SER A 23 -5.31 -12.94 -7.71
CA SER A 23 -6.64 -12.30 -7.82
C SER A 23 -7.45 -12.26 -6.51
N LYS A 24 -7.04 -13.05 -5.51
CA LYS A 24 -7.75 -13.18 -4.22
C LYS A 24 -6.79 -12.80 -3.08
N PRO A 25 -6.49 -11.51 -2.90
CA PRO A 25 -5.64 -11.05 -1.81
C PRO A 25 -6.32 -11.31 -0.47
N SER A 26 -5.54 -11.74 0.51
CA SER A 26 -5.99 -11.89 1.90
C SER A 26 -4.82 -11.63 2.84
N PHE A 27 -5.14 -11.01 3.97
CA PHE A 27 -4.17 -10.59 4.97
C PHE A 27 -4.67 -10.91 6.38
N SER A 28 -3.76 -11.27 7.27
CA SER A 28 -3.92 -11.16 8.72
C SER A 28 -2.94 -10.09 9.22
N GLN A 29 -3.27 -9.47 10.36
CA GLN A 29 -2.39 -8.46 10.96
C GLN A 29 -2.54 -8.44 12.49
N GLU A 30 -1.43 -8.14 13.15
CA GLU A 30 -1.39 -7.68 14.54
C GLU A 30 -0.88 -6.23 14.52
N ALA A 31 -1.68 -5.30 15.02
CA ALA A 31 -1.41 -3.87 14.81
C ALA A 31 -1.66 -3.02 16.06
N ILE A 32 -0.85 -1.98 16.20
CA ILE A 32 -1.07 -0.83 17.07
C ILE A 32 -1.39 0.37 16.17
N VAL A 33 -2.42 1.13 16.52
CA VAL A 33 -2.78 2.37 15.84
C VAL A 33 -2.69 3.52 16.84
N ILE A 34 -2.00 4.59 16.45
CA ILE A 34 -1.84 5.81 17.22
C ILE A 34 -2.45 6.95 16.42
N ASP A 35 -3.46 7.59 17.00
CA ASP A 35 -4.08 8.78 16.42
C ASP A 35 -3.29 10.03 16.81
N PHE A 36 -3.16 10.97 15.88
CA PHE A 36 -2.51 12.25 16.14
C PHE A 36 -3.30 13.41 15.54
N ALA A 37 -3.23 14.56 16.21
CA ALA A 37 -3.73 15.82 15.67
C ALA A 37 -2.67 16.48 14.78
N THR A 38 -3.10 17.13 13.71
CA THR A 38 -2.22 17.92 12.83
C THR A 38 -2.82 19.29 12.55
N THR A 39 -2.21 20.05 11.64
CA THR A 39 -2.71 21.36 11.23
C THR A 39 -3.39 21.29 9.85
N PRO A 40 -4.44 22.09 9.61
CA PRO A 40 -5.01 22.24 8.28
C PRO A 40 -3.98 22.68 7.23
N GLU A 41 -2.99 23.48 7.63
CA GLU A 41 -1.92 24.00 6.78
C GLU A 41 -1.02 22.87 6.27
N TYR A 42 -0.56 22.00 7.17
CA TYR A 42 0.27 20.85 6.79
C TYR A 42 -0.53 19.86 5.94
N ALA A 43 -1.75 19.52 6.36
CA ALA A 43 -2.56 18.58 5.61
C ALA A 43 -2.80 19.08 4.17
N ARG A 44 -3.12 20.35 3.96
CA ARG A 44 -3.26 20.92 2.61
C ARG A 44 -1.97 20.93 1.78
N SER A 45 -0.79 20.99 2.41
CA SER A 45 0.47 21.05 1.66
C SER A 45 0.90 19.70 1.09
N VAL A 46 0.38 18.58 1.63
CA VAL A 46 0.73 17.22 1.22
C VAL A 46 -0.37 16.50 0.46
N LEU A 47 -1.63 16.97 0.53
CA LEU A 47 -2.73 16.33 -0.17
C LEU A 47 -2.66 16.56 -1.69
N PRO A 48 -2.83 15.49 -2.50
CA PRO A 48 -2.93 15.62 -3.94
C PRO A 48 -4.22 16.34 -4.35
N PRO A 49 -4.25 16.92 -5.56
CA PRO A 49 -5.45 17.56 -6.09
C PRO A 49 -6.67 16.62 -6.08
N GLY A 50 -7.82 17.16 -5.69
CA GLY A 50 -9.10 16.44 -5.67
C GLY A 50 -9.44 15.77 -4.35
N LEU A 51 -8.52 15.69 -3.39
CA LEU A 51 -8.82 15.34 -2.00
C LEU A 51 -9.11 16.58 -1.18
N GLU A 52 -10.11 16.47 -0.30
CA GLU A 52 -10.51 17.47 0.68
C GLU A 52 -10.02 17.04 2.06
N LEU A 53 -9.85 17.99 2.99
CA LEU A 53 -9.55 17.67 4.38
C LEU A 53 -10.70 16.89 5.03
N GLY A 54 -10.37 16.03 5.99
CA GLY A 54 -11.33 15.51 6.95
C GLY A 54 -11.99 16.62 7.78
N ASP A 55 -13.04 16.26 8.54
CA ASP A 55 -13.75 17.22 9.40
C ASP A 55 -12.85 17.81 10.50
N THR A 56 -11.91 17.00 10.98
CA THR A 56 -10.84 17.40 11.89
C THR A 56 -9.50 17.09 11.24
N PRO A 57 -8.51 17.99 11.27
CA PRO A 57 -7.16 17.69 10.83
C PRO A 57 -6.50 16.66 11.78
N ALA A 58 -6.61 15.39 11.40
CA ALA A 58 -6.08 14.26 12.14
C ALA A 58 -5.43 13.26 11.19
N GLY A 59 -4.62 12.39 11.77
CA GLY A 59 -4.02 11.28 11.07
C GLY A 59 -3.77 10.10 12.00
N HIS A 60 -3.27 9.03 11.40
CA HIS A 60 -3.05 7.76 12.06
C HIS A 60 -1.66 7.24 11.72
N ILE A 61 -0.98 6.70 12.74
CA ILE A 61 0.22 5.89 12.57
C ILE A 61 -0.18 4.46 12.92
N LEU A 62 -0.17 3.58 11.93
CA LEU A 62 -0.30 2.14 12.12
C LEU A 62 1.10 1.54 12.15
N MET A 63 1.35 0.67 13.13
CA MET A 63 2.52 -0.21 13.18
C MET A 63 2.04 -1.64 13.35
N SER A 64 2.48 -2.55 12.49
CA SER A 64 1.94 -3.90 12.47
C SER A 64 2.92 -4.93 11.93
N THR A 65 2.78 -6.16 12.40
CA THR A 65 3.22 -7.35 11.67
C THR A 65 2.03 -7.86 10.86
N MET A 66 2.22 -8.04 9.55
CA MET A 66 1.19 -8.50 8.61
C MET A 66 1.62 -9.80 7.94
N GLU A 67 0.68 -10.70 7.70
CA GLU A 67 0.89 -11.87 6.85
C GLU A 67 -0.01 -11.78 5.62
N SER A 68 0.60 -11.69 4.44
CA SER A 68 -0.08 -11.73 3.16
C SER A 68 0.00 -13.12 2.58
N LYS A 69 -1.14 -13.60 2.05
CA LYS A 69 -1.13 -14.82 1.24
C LYS A 69 -0.08 -14.73 0.12
N LEU A 70 0.04 -13.59 -0.58
CA LEU A 70 0.93 -13.43 -1.72
C LEU A 70 2.38 -13.09 -1.32
N CYS A 71 2.55 -12.26 -0.31
CA CYS A 71 3.85 -11.66 0.01
C CYS A 71 4.54 -12.30 1.22
N GLY A 72 3.89 -13.24 1.91
CA GLY A 72 4.35 -13.77 3.19
C GLY A 72 4.21 -12.76 4.32
N GLU A 73 4.94 -13.01 5.41
CA GLU A 73 4.99 -12.13 6.58
C GLU A 73 5.92 -10.94 6.35
N PHE A 74 5.50 -9.75 6.80
CA PHE A 74 6.31 -8.53 6.79
C PHE A 74 5.83 -7.56 7.87
N ASP A 75 6.76 -6.72 8.33
CA ASP A 75 6.44 -5.60 9.20
C ASP A 75 6.11 -4.37 8.35
N CYS A 76 5.16 -3.57 8.83
CA CYS A 76 4.62 -2.43 8.14
C CYS A 76 4.37 -1.27 9.11
N ALA A 77 4.77 -0.07 8.72
CA ALA A 77 4.32 1.17 9.31
C ALA A 77 3.62 2.04 8.26
N ILE A 78 2.44 2.56 8.57
CA ILE A 78 1.65 3.41 7.67
C ILE A 78 1.33 4.72 8.37
N VAL A 79 1.65 5.84 7.72
CA VAL A 79 1.19 7.17 8.15
C VAL A 79 0.10 7.63 7.20
N SER A 80 -1.08 7.96 7.73
CA SER A 80 -2.20 8.45 6.92
C SER A 80 -2.88 9.66 7.53
N LEU A 81 -3.59 10.43 6.71
CA LEU A 81 -4.40 11.58 7.10
C LEU A 81 -5.88 11.32 6.80
N ASP A 82 -6.76 11.85 7.64
CA ASP A 82 -8.19 11.89 7.37
C ASP A 82 -8.49 12.86 6.22
N VAL A 83 -9.23 12.36 5.23
CA VAL A 83 -9.60 13.09 4.01
C VAL A 83 -11.04 12.84 3.62
N LYS A 84 -11.52 13.62 2.65
CA LYS A 84 -12.73 13.33 1.90
C LYS A 84 -12.44 13.30 0.40
N PHE A 85 -13.08 12.37 -0.30
CA PHE A 85 -13.15 12.39 -1.77
C PHE A 85 -14.61 12.47 -2.20
N ARG A 86 -14.99 13.60 -2.83
CA ARG A 86 -16.37 13.86 -3.24
C ARG A 86 -17.34 13.74 -2.06
N GLY A 87 -16.98 14.35 -0.94
CA GLY A 87 -17.73 14.32 0.32
C GLY A 87 -17.72 13.00 1.09
N LYS A 88 -17.08 11.93 0.59
CA LYS A 88 -16.99 10.64 1.29
C LYS A 88 -15.73 10.57 2.16
N PRO A 89 -15.85 10.21 3.45
CA PRO A 89 -14.70 10.09 4.34
C PRO A 89 -13.79 8.92 3.93
N GLY A 90 -12.50 9.08 4.16
CA GLY A 90 -11.48 8.05 3.98
C GLY A 90 -10.14 8.53 4.50
N THR A 91 -9.08 7.77 4.22
CA THR A 91 -7.71 8.15 4.57
C THR A 91 -6.85 8.28 3.32
N PHE A 92 -5.92 9.23 3.35
CA PHE A 92 -4.84 9.35 2.37
C PHE A 92 -3.54 8.90 3.01
N ILE A 93 -2.86 7.96 2.39
CA ILE A 93 -1.59 7.42 2.89
C ILE A 93 -0.46 8.34 2.44
N LEU A 94 0.29 8.89 3.40
CA LEU A 94 1.46 9.72 3.16
C LEU A 94 2.69 8.87 2.91
N GLU A 95 2.88 7.84 3.72
CA GLU A 95 4.09 7.03 3.75
C GLU A 95 3.72 5.60 4.18
N ILE A 96 4.38 4.62 3.56
CA ILE A 96 4.37 3.23 4.00
C ILE A 96 5.81 2.73 4.05
N ILE A 97 6.23 2.21 5.20
CA ILE A 97 7.55 1.59 5.37
C ILE A 97 7.34 0.10 5.59
N VAL A 98 8.01 -0.73 4.78
CA VAL A 98 7.85 -2.20 4.80
C VAL A 98 9.20 -2.90 4.86
N SER A 99 9.31 -3.98 5.63
CA SER A 99 10.58 -4.70 5.82
C SER A 99 11.02 -5.59 4.64
N ASN A 100 10.13 -5.91 3.70
CA ASN A 100 10.37 -6.87 2.60
C ASN A 100 10.14 -6.27 1.19
N ASP A 101 10.94 -6.72 0.21
CA ASP A 101 10.92 -6.18 -1.16
C ASP A 101 9.67 -6.53 -1.98
N LEU A 102 9.15 -7.75 -1.84
CA LEU A 102 7.97 -8.21 -2.60
C LEU A 102 6.70 -7.39 -2.28
N PRO A 103 6.32 -7.15 -1.01
CA PRO A 103 5.17 -6.28 -0.70
C PRO A 103 5.41 -4.81 -1.07
N VAL A 104 6.66 -4.34 -1.14
CA VAL A 104 7.00 -3.02 -1.70
C VAL A 104 6.71 -2.98 -3.19
N THR A 105 7.31 -3.89 -3.96
CA THR A 105 7.16 -3.95 -5.43
C THR A 105 5.70 -4.13 -5.82
N TRP A 106 5.03 -5.10 -5.18
CA TRP A 106 3.63 -5.40 -5.46
C TRP A 106 2.71 -4.20 -5.15
N GLY A 107 2.89 -3.57 -3.98
CA GLY A 107 2.09 -2.42 -3.58
C GLY A 107 2.22 -1.24 -4.55
N ARG A 108 3.46 -0.94 -4.97
CA ARG A 108 3.76 0.15 -5.91
C ARG A 108 3.19 -0.13 -7.30
N GLU A 109 3.40 -1.33 -7.83
CA GLU A 109 3.07 -1.66 -9.22
C GLU A 109 1.58 -2.00 -9.43
N VAL A 110 0.91 -2.55 -8.42
CA VAL A 110 -0.48 -3.00 -8.55
C VAL A 110 -1.47 -1.98 -8.00
N TRP A 111 -1.15 -1.33 -6.87
CA TRP A 111 -2.07 -0.40 -6.20
C TRP A 111 -1.62 1.06 -6.25
N GLY A 112 -0.38 1.34 -6.65
CA GLY A 112 0.16 2.70 -6.64
C GLY A 112 0.47 3.21 -5.24
N GLU A 113 0.71 2.32 -4.28
CA GLU A 113 1.07 2.68 -2.91
C GLU A 113 2.44 3.37 -2.85
N ALA A 114 2.55 4.42 -2.05
CA ALA A 114 3.81 5.12 -1.77
C ALA A 114 4.64 4.36 -0.72
N LYS A 115 5.18 3.21 -1.11
CA LYS A 115 6.14 2.38 -0.36
C LYS A 115 7.57 2.64 -0.80
#